data_AF-A0AAP0MV98-F1
#
_entry.id   AF-A0AAP0MV98-F1
#
_cell.length_a   1.000
_cell.length_b   1.000
_cell.length_c   1.000
_cell.angle_alpha   90.00
_cell.angle_beta   90.00
_cell.angle_gamma   90.00
#
_symmetry.space_group_name_H-M   'P 1'
#
loop_
_entity.id
_entity.type
_entity.pdbx_description
1 polymer ?
#
loop_
_entity_poly.entity_id
_entity_poly.type
_entity_poly.pdbx_seq_one_letter_code
_entity_poly.pdbx_strand_id
1 'polypeptide(L)'
;MKATVSHYKEGFDSIRSLVDVGGGTSGALAEIVKSYPYIKVINFDLPHVVATTPMCEGVIHVGGDMFDPIPNVDAVFMKWILHDWNDEACVKILKSYRNAISDKNGKLVFVVIFVQEDDNNIFGDMGLVFDLLMFVHTTNGKERTE
;
A
#
# COMPACT_ATOMS: atom_id res chain seq x y z
N MET A 1 -5.38 -5.64 8.82
CA MET A 1 -3.92 -5.55 8.97
C MET A 1 -3.30 -6.54 9.94
N LYS A 2 -3.90 -6.85 11.10
CA LYS A 2 -3.33 -7.84 12.03
C LYS A 2 -2.93 -9.17 11.36
N ALA A 3 -3.82 -9.72 10.53
CA ALA A 3 -3.53 -10.94 9.76
C ALA A 3 -2.37 -10.75 8.76
N THR A 4 -2.30 -9.62 8.06
CA THR A 4 -1.21 -9.32 7.11
C THR A 4 0.14 -9.26 7.82
N VAL A 5 0.20 -8.52 8.94
CA VAL A 5 1.41 -8.40 9.76
C VAL A 5 1.84 -9.74 10.32
N SER A 6 0.90 -10.60 10.74
CA SER A 6 1.24 -11.93 11.26
C SER A 6 1.77 -12.89 10.18
N HIS A 7 1.21 -12.86 8.97
CA HIS A 7 1.62 -13.75 7.88
C HIS A 7 2.88 -13.27 7.15
N TYR A 8 3.13 -11.97 7.09
CA TYR A 8 4.29 -11.38 6.41
C TYR A 8 5.37 -10.90 7.39
N LYS A 9 5.55 -11.62 8.50
CA LYS A 9 6.42 -11.19 9.62
C LYS A 9 7.87 -10.93 9.21
N GLU A 10 8.50 -11.90 8.56
CA GLU A 10 9.88 -11.82 8.06
C GLU A 10 10.03 -10.73 6.97
N GLY A 11 8.91 -10.32 6.39
CA GLY A 11 8.79 -9.18 5.50
C GLY A 11 9.26 -7.88 6.12
N PHE A 12 8.96 -7.65 7.41
CA PHE A 12 9.18 -6.38 8.09
C PHE A 12 10.43 -6.35 8.99
N ASP A 13 10.99 -7.51 9.37
CA ASP A 13 12.07 -7.59 10.36
C ASP A 13 13.35 -6.81 9.97
N SER A 14 13.64 -6.70 8.67
CA SER A 14 14.82 -5.99 8.15
C SER A 14 14.57 -4.51 7.82
N ILE A 15 13.32 -4.04 7.91
CA ILE A 15 12.94 -2.67 7.52
C ILE A 15 13.22 -1.71 8.68
N ARG A 16 13.78 -0.53 8.38
CA ARG A 16 13.99 0.57 9.36
C ARG A 16 13.21 1.83 8.99
N SER A 17 12.89 1.99 7.71
CA SER A 17 12.12 3.10 7.17
C SER A 17 11.07 2.59 6.17
N LEU A 18 9.83 3.03 6.35
CA LEU A 18 8.70 2.62 5.52
C LEU A 18 7.84 3.83 5.15
N VAL A 19 7.46 3.91 3.88
CA VAL A 19 6.40 4.83 3.41
C VAL A 19 5.17 4.02 3.03
N ASP A 20 4.02 4.36 3.61
CA ASP A 20 2.70 3.89 3.15
C ASP A 20 2.13 4.92 2.20
N VAL A 21 2.05 4.56 0.92
CA VAL A 21 1.55 5.42 -0.16
C VAL A 21 0.05 5.22 -0.28
N GLY A 22 -0.70 6.32 -0.23
CA GLY A 22 -2.16 6.30 -0.12
C GLY A 22 -2.62 5.69 1.21
N GLY A 23 -1.87 5.93 2.29
CA GLY A 23 -2.11 5.33 3.61
C GLY A 23 -3.39 5.80 4.31
N GLY A 24 -4.10 6.77 3.72
CA GLY A 24 -5.37 7.30 4.21
C GLY A 24 -5.23 7.87 5.62
N THR A 25 -6.13 7.41 6.50
CA THR A 25 -6.12 7.78 7.93
C THR A 25 -5.19 6.90 8.77
N SER A 26 -4.18 6.27 8.16
CA SER A 26 -3.14 5.46 8.80
C SER A 26 -3.64 4.23 9.59
N GLY A 27 -4.87 3.78 9.33
CA GLY A 27 -5.44 2.61 10.02
C GLY A 27 -4.65 1.32 9.77
N ALA A 28 -3.99 1.21 8.61
CA ALA A 28 -3.13 0.08 8.31
C ALA A 28 -1.79 0.13 9.07
N LEU A 29 -1.22 1.33 9.19
CA LEU A 29 0.07 1.59 9.83
C LEU A 29 0.05 1.39 11.34
N ALA A 30 -1.07 1.66 12.00
CA ALA A 30 -1.19 1.50 13.45
C ALA A 30 -0.77 0.10 13.93
N GLU A 31 -1.11 -0.94 13.17
CA GLU A 31 -0.72 -2.31 13.49
C GLU A 31 0.76 -2.59 13.20
N ILE A 32 1.32 -1.98 12.14
CA ILE A 32 2.74 -2.10 11.78
C ILE A 32 3.60 -1.44 12.87
N VAL A 33 3.30 -0.19 13.23
CA VAL A 33 4.05 0.57 14.26
C VAL A 33 3.97 -0.13 15.62
N LYS A 34 2.78 -0.65 15.98
CA LYS A 34 2.61 -1.42 17.22
C LYS A 34 3.46 -2.69 17.25
N SER A 35 3.58 -3.40 16.13
CA SER A 35 4.34 -4.65 16.03
C SER A 35 5.84 -4.42 15.85
N TYR A 36 6.22 -3.30 15.24
CA TYR A 36 7.58 -2.95 14.86
C TYR A 36 7.89 -1.47 15.22
N PRO A 37 7.95 -1.13 16.51
CA PRO A 37 8.08 0.27 16.96
C PRO A 37 9.41 0.94 16.57
N TYR A 38 10.38 0.15 16.09
CA TYR A 38 11.66 0.64 15.59
C TYR A 38 11.61 1.14 14.13
N ILE A 39 10.53 0.88 13.40
CA ILE A 39 10.37 1.33 12.02
C ILE A 39 9.91 2.78 12.04
N LYS A 40 10.62 3.65 11.32
CA LYS A 40 10.18 5.01 11.04
C LYS A 40 9.16 4.98 9.92
N VAL A 41 7.94 5.41 10.19
CA VAL A 41 6.83 5.30 9.23
C VAL A 41 6.40 6.67 8.74
N ILE A 42 6.25 6.79 7.42
CA ILE A 42 5.65 7.93 6.75
C ILE A 42 4.30 7.50 6.17
N ASN A 43 3.22 8.18 6.56
CA ASN A 43 1.93 8.11 5.88
C ASN A 43 1.91 9.17 4.78
N PHE A 44 2.02 8.74 3.54
CA PHE A 44 2.03 9.62 2.38
C PHE A 44 0.68 9.55 1.66
N ASP A 45 -0.05 10.66 1.60
CA ASP A 45 -1.35 10.73 0.94
C ASP A 45 -1.59 12.14 0.39
N LEU A 46 -2.70 12.37 -0.30
CA LEU A 46 -3.08 13.69 -0.78
C LEU A 46 -3.15 14.70 0.38
N PRO A 47 -2.77 15.97 0.17
CA PRO A 47 -2.72 16.96 1.24
C PRO A 47 -4.03 17.10 2.03
N HIS A 48 -5.17 17.01 1.35
CA HIS A 48 -6.48 17.12 1.99
C HIS A 48 -6.83 15.89 2.85
N VAL A 49 -6.32 14.70 2.52
CA VAL A 49 -6.50 13.49 3.33
C VAL A 49 -5.68 13.62 4.60
N VAL A 50 -4.38 13.91 4.47
CA VAL A 50 -3.45 14.09 5.59
C VAL A 50 -3.92 15.18 6.56
N ALA A 51 -4.49 16.28 6.05
CA ALA A 51 -5.02 17.36 6.90
C ALA A 51 -6.14 16.91 7.85
N THR A 52 -6.83 15.81 7.54
CA THR A 52 -7.92 15.24 8.35
C THR A 52 -7.52 13.98 9.11
N THR A 53 -6.30 13.47 8.90
CA THR A 53 -5.83 12.24 9.52
C THR A 53 -5.50 12.49 11.01
N PRO A 54 -6.03 11.68 11.94
CA PRO A 54 -5.67 11.77 13.35
C PRO A 54 -4.18 11.52 13.56
N MET A 55 -3.57 12.22 14.52
CA MET A 55 -2.17 11.95 14.88
C MET A 55 -2.00 10.51 15.37
N CYS A 56 -0.96 9.85 14.86
CA CYS A 56 -0.55 8.52 15.26
C CYS A 56 0.90 8.56 15.74
N GLU A 57 1.14 8.13 16.98
CA GLU A 57 2.50 8.10 17.55
C GLU A 57 3.40 7.18 16.71
N GLY A 58 4.59 7.67 16.38
CA GLY A 58 5.54 6.94 15.51
C GLY A 58 5.27 7.06 14.01
N VAL A 59 4.24 7.82 13.60
CA VAL A 59 3.91 8.07 12.19
C VAL A 59 4.07 9.56 11.86
N ILE A 60 4.73 9.85 10.75
CA ILE A 60 4.81 11.20 10.18
C ILE A 60 3.85 11.25 8.99
N HIS A 61 2.90 12.19 8.99
CA HIS A 61 1.99 12.37 7.86
C HIS A 61 2.53 13.42 6.89
N VAL A 62 2.60 13.07 5.61
CA VAL A 62 3.16 13.91 4.54
C VAL A 62 2.15 14.00 3.40
N GLY A 63 1.72 15.22 3.08
CA GLY A 63 0.84 15.50 1.95
C GLY A 63 1.63 15.58 0.63
N GLY A 64 1.15 14.92 -0.43
CA GLY A 64 1.72 15.01 -1.77
C GLY A 64 0.94 14.20 -2.81
N ASP A 65 1.44 14.13 -4.04
CA ASP A 65 0.90 13.28 -5.11
C ASP A 65 1.74 11.99 -5.22
N MET A 66 1.12 10.83 -5.37
CA MET A 66 1.84 9.55 -5.50
C MET A 66 2.69 9.42 -6.77
N PHE A 67 2.48 10.28 -7.76
CA PHE A 67 3.36 10.39 -8.92
C PHE A 67 4.60 11.24 -8.66
N ASP A 68 4.67 11.93 -7.52
CA ASP A 68 5.85 12.68 -7.09
C ASP A 68 6.91 11.77 -6.47
N PRO A 69 8.20 12.16 -6.51
CA PRO A 69 9.26 11.43 -5.84
C PRO A 69 9.10 11.49 -4.31
N ILE A 70 9.41 10.37 -3.65
CA ILE A 70 9.46 10.26 -2.18
C ILE A 70 10.93 10.18 -1.70
N PRO A 71 11.20 10.42 -0.40
CA PRO A 71 12.51 10.18 0.17
C PRO A 71 12.95 8.73 0.04
N ASN A 72 14.28 8.52 0.12
CA ASN A 72 14.86 7.20 0.16
C ASN A 72 14.40 6.40 1.38
N VAL A 73 13.93 5.17 1.16
CA VAL A 73 13.40 4.28 2.20
C VAL A 73 13.78 2.82 1.97
N ASP A 74 13.70 2.01 3.03
CA ASP A 74 13.94 0.57 2.94
C ASP A 74 12.73 -0.16 2.33
N ALA A 75 11.52 0.37 2.56
CA ALA A 75 10.32 -0.20 1.98
C ALA A 75 9.25 0.82 1.62
N VAL A 76 8.50 0.47 0.57
CA VAL A 76 7.26 1.14 0.20
C VAL A 76 6.12 0.15 0.36
N PHE A 77 5.08 0.56 1.08
CA PHE A 77 3.86 -0.18 1.31
C PHE A 77 2.70 0.49 0.57
N MET A 78 1.86 -0.31 -0.08
CA MET A 78 0.69 0.16 -0.84
C MET A 78 -0.47 -0.80 -0.60
N LYS A 79 -1.45 -0.42 0.21
CA LYS A 79 -2.68 -1.20 0.39
C LYS A 79 -3.80 -0.59 -0.43
N TRP A 80 -4.41 -1.38 -1.31
CA TRP A 80 -5.57 -0.94 -2.11
C TRP A 80 -5.28 0.34 -2.92
N ILE A 81 -4.11 0.37 -3.57
CA ILE A 81 -3.70 1.50 -4.42
C ILE A 81 -3.67 1.07 -5.88
N LEU A 82 -2.94 0.01 -6.19
CA LEU A 82 -2.69 -0.40 -7.58
C LEU A 82 -3.98 -0.81 -8.33
N HIS A 83 -5.05 -1.17 -7.62
CA HIS A 83 -6.33 -1.48 -8.24
C HIS A 83 -7.10 -0.25 -8.74
N ASP A 84 -6.77 0.95 -8.27
CA ASP A 84 -7.44 2.19 -8.69
C ASP A 84 -6.98 2.66 -10.09
N TRP A 85 -5.90 2.06 -10.59
CA TRP A 85 -5.14 2.55 -11.73
C TRP A 85 -5.07 1.53 -12.86
N ASN A 86 -4.97 2.05 -14.08
CA ASN A 86 -4.65 1.24 -15.25
C ASN A 86 -3.17 0.79 -15.23
N ASP A 87 -2.80 -0.07 -16.17
CA ASP A 87 -1.49 -0.71 -16.17
C ASP A 87 -0.36 0.29 -16.41
N GLU A 88 -0.55 1.28 -17.29
CA GLU A 88 0.46 2.31 -17.55
C GLU A 88 0.76 3.14 -16.31
N ALA A 89 -0.27 3.54 -15.56
CA ALA A 89 -0.12 4.29 -14.32
C ALA A 89 0.52 3.41 -13.22
N CYS A 90 0.08 2.15 -13.06
CA CYS A 90 0.71 1.19 -12.15
C CYS A 90 2.20 1.03 -12.43
N VAL A 91 2.60 0.85 -13.69
CA VAL A 91 4.02 0.73 -14.07
C VAL A 91 4.79 2.01 -13.72
N LYS A 92 4.21 3.19 -13.93
CA LYS A 92 4.83 4.47 -13.56
C LYS A 92 5.03 4.59 -12.05
N ILE A 93 4.00 4.27 -11.27
CA ILE A 93 4.02 4.23 -9.79
C ILE A 93 5.11 3.29 -9.30
N LEU A 94 5.08 2.03 -9.74
CA LEU A 94 6.02 0.99 -9.31
C LEU A 94 7.47 1.33 -9.67
N LYS A 95 7.71 1.89 -10.86
CA LYS A 95 9.05 2.35 -11.27
C LYS A 95 9.55 3.51 -10.41
N SER A 96 8.70 4.48 -10.10
CA SER A 96 9.07 5.61 -9.22
C SER A 96 9.53 5.09 -7.86
N TYR A 97 8.74 4.22 -7.24
CA TYR A 97 9.03 3.70 -5.91
C TYR A 97 10.17 2.68 -5.88
N ARG A 98 10.38 1.93 -6.96
CA ARG A 98 11.59 1.12 -7.09
C ARG A 98 12.87 1.95 -7.02
N ASN A 99 12.85 3.18 -7.56
CA ASN A 99 14.01 4.07 -7.54
C ASN A 99 14.23 4.73 -6.17
N ALA A 100 13.16 4.95 -5.39
CA ALA A 100 13.26 5.45 -4.01
C ALA A 100 13.84 4.40 -3.04
N ILE A 101 13.71 3.11 -3.36
CA ILE A 101 14.27 2.03 -2.56
C ILE A 101 15.78 1.93 -2.80
N SER A 102 16.55 2.41 -1.82
CA SER A 102 18.01 2.58 -1.93
C SER A 102 18.81 1.29 -1.69
N ASP A 103 18.26 0.35 -0.92
CA ASP A 103 18.89 -0.93 -0.60
C ASP A 103 18.52 -1.99 -1.66
N LYS A 104 19.49 -2.86 -2.00
CA LYS A 104 19.24 -4.07 -2.80
C LYS A 104 18.26 -5.03 -2.13
N ASN A 105 18.19 -5.01 -0.79
CA ASN A 105 17.26 -5.81 0.00
C ASN A 105 15.96 -5.07 0.35
N GLY A 106 15.79 -3.85 -0.15
CA GLY A 106 14.58 -3.09 0.09
C GLY A 106 13.37 -3.69 -0.62
N LYS A 107 12.17 -3.38 -0.12
CA LYS A 107 10.95 -4.10 -0.47
C LYS A 107 9.87 -3.16 -0.99
N LEU A 108 9.18 -3.58 -2.03
CA LEU A 108 7.93 -2.99 -2.45
C LEU A 108 6.82 -3.99 -2.09
N VAL A 109 5.96 -3.61 -1.15
CA VAL A 109 4.94 -4.46 -0.56
C VAL A 109 3.58 -3.88 -0.93
N PHE A 110 2.75 -4.66 -1.60
CA PHE A 110 1.38 -4.25 -1.90
C PHE A 110 0.37 -5.28 -1.41
N VAL A 111 -0.78 -4.77 -0.98
CA VAL A 111 -1.92 -5.57 -0.55
C VAL A 111 -3.05 -5.28 -1.52
N VAL A 112 -3.29 -6.21 -2.43
CA VAL A 112 -4.34 -6.17 -3.45
C VAL A 112 -5.18 -7.44 -3.39
N ILE A 113 -6.33 -7.42 -4.05
CA ILE A 113 -7.11 -8.63 -4.28
C ILE A 113 -6.70 -9.18 -5.64
N PHE A 114 -6.62 -10.51 -5.74
CA PHE A 114 -6.42 -11.17 -7.02
C PHE A 114 -7.75 -11.78 -7.47
N VAL A 115 -8.07 -11.62 -8.75
CA VAL A 115 -9.15 -12.35 -9.41
C VAL A 115 -8.67 -13.79 -9.60
N GLN A 116 -9.39 -14.74 -9.00
CA GLN A 116 -9.12 -16.16 -9.16
C GLN A 116 -10.19 -16.77 -10.07
N GLU A 117 -9.76 -17.61 -11.00
CA GLU A 117 -10.69 -18.42 -11.80
C GLU A 117 -11.03 -19.69 -11.00
N ASP A 118 -12.31 -19.84 -10.66
CA ASP A 118 -12.90 -21.09 -10.13
C ASP A 118 -12.26 -21.59 -8.81
N ASP A 119 -12.47 -20.83 -7.73
CA ASP A 119 -12.23 -21.34 -6.40
C ASP A 119 -13.55 -21.90 -5.82
N ASN A 120 -13.52 -23.11 -5.25
CA ASN A 120 -14.64 -23.63 -4.44
C ASN A 120 -14.63 -23.00 -3.03
N ASN A 121 -14.13 -21.77 -2.89
CA ASN A 121 -14.03 -21.04 -1.64
C ASN A 121 -15.27 -20.16 -1.48
N ILE A 122 -15.63 -19.93 -0.23
CA ILE A 122 -16.71 -19.00 0.13
C ILE A 122 -16.43 -17.54 -0.25
N PHE A 123 -15.22 -17.23 -0.72
CA PHE A 123 -14.78 -15.90 -1.14
C PHE A 123 -14.33 -15.81 -2.61
N GLY A 124 -14.57 -16.84 -3.44
CA GLY A 124 -14.09 -16.86 -4.84
C GLY A 124 -14.54 -15.71 -5.70
N ASP A 125 -15.79 -15.29 -5.50
CA ASP A 125 -16.35 -14.18 -6.26
C ASP A 125 -15.89 -12.80 -5.77
N MET A 126 -15.14 -12.71 -4.65
CA MET A 126 -14.72 -11.41 -4.10
C MET A 126 -13.81 -10.65 -5.05
N GLY A 127 -12.96 -11.33 -5.81
CA GLY A 127 -12.14 -10.69 -6.84
C GLY A 127 -13.00 -10.01 -7.91
N LEU A 128 -14.04 -10.69 -8.39
CA LEU A 128 -14.97 -10.16 -9.39
C LEU A 128 -15.83 -9.01 -8.84
N VAL A 129 -16.29 -9.13 -7.59
CA VAL A 129 -17.06 -8.07 -6.93
C VAL A 129 -16.23 -6.80 -6.78
N PHE A 130 -14.95 -6.93 -6.38
CA PHE A 130 -14.05 -5.79 -6.29
C PHE A 130 -13.64 -5.24 -7.66
N ASP A 131 -13.53 -6.07 -8.69
CA ASP A 131 -13.29 -5.59 -10.06
C ASP A 131 -14.44 -4.69 -10.55
N LEU A 132 -15.70 -5.13 -10.34
CA LEU A 132 -16.89 -4.32 -10.61
C LEU A 132 -16.92 -3.04 -9.75
N LEU A 133 -16.47 -3.12 -8.50
CA LEU A 133 -16.33 -1.94 -7.63
C LEU A 133 -15.34 -0.94 -8.24
N MET A 134 -14.19 -1.41 -8.73
CA MET A 134 -13.20 -0.54 -9.38
C MET A 134 -13.77 0.10 -10.64
N PHE A 135 -14.53 -0.65 -11.45
CA PHE A 135 -15.21 -0.11 -12.63
C PHE A 135 -16.19 1.04 -12.28
N VAL A 136 -16.88 0.96 -11.15
CA VAL A 136 -17.85 1.99 -10.73
C VAL A 136 -17.18 3.20 -10.08
N HIS A 137 -16.16 2.98 -9.25
CA HIS A 137 -15.57 4.02 -8.41
C HIS A 137 -14.38 4.75 -9.03
N THR A 138 -13.79 4.19 -10.07
CA THR A 138 -12.56 4.69 -10.68
C THR A 138 -12.75 4.87 -12.17
N THR A 139 -11.88 5.65 -12.82
CA THR A 139 -12.00 5.86 -14.27
C THR A 139 -11.55 4.61 -15.04
N ASN A 140 -10.46 3.96 -14.63
CA ASN A 140 -9.83 2.85 -15.36
C ASN A 140 -9.15 1.81 -14.42
N GLY A 141 -9.57 1.74 -13.15
CA GLY A 141 -9.09 0.76 -12.20
C GLY A 141 -9.66 -0.64 -12.48
N LYS A 142 -9.01 -1.65 -11.91
CA LYS A 142 -9.36 -3.06 -12.06
C LYS A 142 -8.64 -3.92 -11.02
N GLU A 143 -9.28 -5.01 -10.64
CA GLU A 143 -8.56 -6.11 -10.00
C GLU A 143 -7.83 -6.93 -11.08
N ARG A 144 -6.78 -7.65 -10.68
CA ARG A 144 -5.90 -8.38 -11.61
C ARG A 144 -5.79 -9.84 -11.20
N THR A 145 -5.46 -10.70 -12.15
CA THR A 145 -5.03 -12.08 -11.85
C THR A 145 -3.57 -12.08 -11.36
N GLU A 146 -3.10 -13.18 -10.78
CA GLU A 146 -1.69 -13.37 -10.37
C GLU A 146 -0.72 -13.38 -11.57
#